data_AF-A0A963LMR4-F1
#
_entry.id   AF-A0A963LMR4-F1
#
_cell.length_a   1.000
_cell.length_b   1.000
_cell.length_c   1.000
_cell.angle_alpha   90.00
_cell.angle_beta   90.00
_cell.angle_gamma   90.00
#
_symmetry.space_group_name_H-M   'P 1'
#
loop_
_entity.id
_entity.type
_entity.pdbx_description
1 polymer ?
#
loop_
_entity_poly.entity_id
_entity_poly.type
_entity_poly.pdbx_seq_one_letter_code
_entity_poly.pdbx_strand_id
1 'polypeptide(L)'
;MVVPDLAHLMRPGSLQLSALPPLSLYVHLPWCLKKCPYCDFNSHEFGGPELPEQRYVDALVADLDASLPLVWGRTVHSIFIGGGTPSLFSP
;
A
#
# COMPACT_ATOMS: atom_id res chain seq x y z
N MET A 1 5.21 2.97 -39.77
CA MET A 1 5.11 2.49 -38.37
C MET A 1 4.07 3.37 -37.68
N VAL A 2 2.83 2.89 -37.60
CA VAL A 2 1.74 3.65 -36.97
C VAL A 2 1.94 3.55 -35.46
N VAL A 3 2.32 4.65 -34.83
CA VAL A 3 2.32 4.73 -33.36
C VAL A 3 0.87 4.61 -32.92
N PRO A 4 0.50 3.62 -32.08
CA PRO A 4 -0.86 3.52 -31.58
C PRO A 4 -1.20 4.79 -30.80
N ASP A 5 -2.32 5.43 -31.15
CA ASP A 5 -2.89 6.52 -30.38
C ASP A 5 -3.15 6.04 -28.93
N LEU A 6 -2.91 6.90 -27.94
CA LEU A 6 -3.17 6.64 -26.52
C LEU A 6 -4.60 6.12 -26.30
N ALA A 7 -5.58 6.68 -27.04
CA ALA A 7 -6.97 6.24 -26.98
C ALA A 7 -7.17 4.77 -27.38
N HIS A 8 -6.27 4.21 -28.21
CA HIS A 8 -6.28 2.80 -28.59
C HIS A 8 -5.67 1.90 -27.51
N LEU A 9 -4.59 2.36 -26.86
CA LEU A 9 -3.92 1.63 -25.77
C LEU A 9 -4.73 1.59 -24.47
N MET A 10 -5.65 2.54 -24.27
CA MET A 10 -6.55 2.57 -23.10
C MET A 10 -7.75 1.62 -23.23
N ARG A 11 -7.94 0.94 -24.36
CA ARG A 11 -9.01 -0.03 -24.53
C ARG A 11 -8.71 -1.31 -23.74
N PRO A 12 -9.69 -1.92 -23.06
CA PRO A 12 -9.49 -3.21 -22.39
C PRO A 12 -8.92 -4.25 -23.37
N GLY A 13 -7.83 -4.90 -22.97
CA GLY A 13 -7.19 -5.98 -23.75
C GLY A 13 -6.32 -5.54 -24.93
N SER A 14 -6.17 -4.24 -25.22
CA SER A 14 -5.23 -3.77 -26.25
C SER A 14 -3.79 -3.67 -25.75
N LEU A 15 -3.60 -3.53 -24.43
CA LEU A 15 -2.29 -3.56 -23.79
C LEU A 15 -1.98 -4.98 -23.30
N GLN A 16 -0.91 -5.57 -23.86
CA GLN A 16 -0.39 -6.85 -23.42
C GLN A 16 1.05 -6.62 -22.92
N LEU A 17 1.26 -6.79 -21.61
CA LEU A 17 2.59 -6.65 -21.02
C LEU A 17 3.38 -7.94 -21.27
N SER A 18 4.62 -7.80 -21.74
CA SER A 18 5.54 -8.94 -21.94
C SER A 18 6.05 -9.55 -20.63
N ALA A 19 5.95 -8.79 -19.53
CA ALA A 19 6.28 -9.21 -18.18
C ALA A 19 5.43 -8.45 -17.16
N LEU A 20 5.40 -8.93 -15.92
CA LEU A 20 4.74 -8.20 -14.83
C LEU A 20 5.44 -6.86 -14.57
N PRO A 21 4.69 -5.79 -14.25
CA PRO A 21 5.29 -4.51 -13.87
C PRO A 21 6.08 -4.65 -12.57
N PRO A 22 7.07 -3.78 -12.29
CA PRO A 22 7.84 -3.79 -11.04
C PRO A 22 6.95 -3.93 -9.79
N LEU A 23 7.38 -4.74 -8.82
CA LEU A 23 6.65 -4.91 -7.57
C LEU A 23 6.94 -3.73 -6.63
N SER A 24 5.88 -3.15 -6.07
CA SER A 24 5.95 -2.10 -5.05
C SER A 24 5.06 -2.46 -3.87
N LEU A 25 5.45 -2.06 -2.66
CA LEU A 25 4.70 -2.32 -1.44
C LEU A 25 4.04 -1.03 -0.96
N TYR A 26 2.78 -1.11 -0.53
CA TYR A 26 2.10 -0.06 0.20
C TYR A 26 1.75 -0.55 1.60
N VAL A 27 2.25 0.13 2.63
CA VAL A 27 1.95 -0.15 4.03
C VAL A 27 0.98 0.90 4.55
N HIS A 28 -0.18 0.45 5.01
CA HIS A 28 -1.26 1.32 5.44
C HIS A 28 -1.37 1.41 6.96
N LEU A 29 -0.95 2.53 7.56
CA LEU A 29 -1.00 2.78 9.00
C LEU A 29 -2.30 3.54 9.34
N PRO A 30 -3.28 2.91 10.02
CA PRO A 30 -4.65 3.43 10.09
C PRO A 30 -4.91 4.43 11.24
N TRP A 31 -3.89 5.01 11.87
CA TRP A 31 -4.11 5.88 13.05
C TRP A 31 -3.77 7.35 12.82
N CYS A 32 -4.58 8.23 13.39
CA CYS A 32 -4.35 9.68 13.48
C CYS A 32 -4.45 10.12 14.95
N LEU A 33 -3.75 11.20 15.34
CA LEU A 33 -3.99 11.86 16.64
C LEU A 33 -5.41 12.41 16.73
N LYS A 34 -5.92 12.92 15.61
CA LYS A 34 -7.28 13.41 15.46
C LYS A 34 -7.74 13.16 14.04
N LYS A 35 -8.96 12.64 13.86
CA LYS A 35 -9.51 12.47 12.50
C LYS A 35 -10.04 13.80 11.97
N CYS A 36 -9.51 14.26 10.83
CA CYS A 36 -10.01 15.47 10.19
C CYS A 36 -11.42 15.25 9.62
N PRO A 37 -12.32 16.25 9.67
CA PRO A 37 -13.71 16.12 9.22
C PRO A 37 -13.84 15.89 7.70
N TYR A 38 -12.78 16.22 6.94
CA TYR A 38 -12.71 16.00 5.49
C TYR A 38 -11.92 14.74 5.11
N CYS A 39 -11.39 13.99 6.08
CA CYS A 39 -10.51 12.86 5.81
C CYS A 39 -11.32 11.64 5.35
N ASP A 40 -11.12 11.23 4.10
CA ASP A 40 -11.69 10.01 3.53
C ASP A 40 -10.69 8.83 3.50
N PHE A 41 -9.50 9.01 4.07
CA PHE A 41 -8.61 7.88 4.28
C PHE A 41 -9.21 6.92 5.31
N ASN A 42 -9.08 5.62 5.04
CA ASN A 42 -9.31 4.60 6.05
C ASN A 42 -8.34 4.86 7.21
N SER A 43 -8.86 5.42 8.28
CA SER A 43 -8.07 5.95 9.39
C SER A 43 -8.98 6.16 10.58
N HIS A 44 -8.40 6.06 11.77
CA HIS A 44 -9.09 6.10 13.03
C HIS A 44 -8.34 7.01 14.00
N GLU A 45 -9.10 7.77 14.78
CA GLU A 45 -8.53 8.54 15.87
C GLU A 45 -8.02 7.57 16.94
N PHE A 46 -6.76 7.74 17.31
CA PHE A 46 -6.16 7.01 18.42
C PHE A 46 -6.43 7.78 19.72
N GLY A 47 -7.33 7.24 20.56
CA GLY A 47 -7.72 7.84 21.84
C GLY A 47 -7.20 7.10 23.09
N GLY A 48 -6.29 6.15 22.92
CA GLY A 48 -5.76 5.33 24.01
C GLY A 48 -4.50 5.93 24.66
N PRO A 49 -4.01 5.33 25.75
CA PRO A 49 -2.76 5.75 26.40
C PRO A 49 -1.50 5.43 25.58
N GLU A 50 -1.52 4.34 24.81
CA GLU A 50 -0.39 3.89 23.98
C GLU A 50 -0.88 3.24 22.67
N LEU A 51 -0.23 3.57 21.56
CA LEU A 51 -0.53 2.97 20.26
C LEU A 51 -0.23 1.47 20.32
N PRO A 52 -1.10 0.57 19.82
CA PRO A 52 -0.79 -0.86 19.76
C PRO A 52 0.22 -1.17 18.63
N GLU A 53 1.34 -0.46 18.62
CA GLU A 53 2.36 -0.46 17.58
C GLU A 53 2.88 -1.87 17.32
N GLN A 54 3.46 -2.52 18.34
CA GLN A 54 4.06 -3.84 18.20
C GLN A 54 3.05 -4.88 17.71
N ARG A 55 1.86 -4.89 18.31
CA ARG A 55 0.79 -5.82 17.92
C ARG A 55 0.38 -5.63 16.47
N TYR A 56 0.36 -4.39 15.98
CA TYR A 56 0.05 -4.08 14.59
C TYR A 56 1.18 -4.53 13.65
N VAL A 57 2.44 -4.28 14.01
CA VAL A 57 3.60 -4.75 13.24
C VAL A 57 3.61 -6.27 13.14
N ASP A 58 3.36 -6.98 14.25
CA ASP A 58 3.28 -8.44 14.26
C ASP A 58 2.18 -8.95 13.31
N ALA A 59 1.01 -8.30 13.32
CA ALA A 59 -0.09 -8.64 12.41
C ALA A 59 0.26 -8.36 10.94
N LEU A 60 0.94 -7.24 10.66
CA LEU A 60 1.38 -6.87 9.32
C LEU A 60 2.41 -7.86 8.76
N VAL A 61 3.36 -8.31 9.58
CA VAL A 61 4.34 -9.33 9.20
C VAL A 61 3.65 -10.66 8.91
N ALA A 62 2.70 -11.07 9.76
CA ALA A 62 1.94 -12.31 9.53
C ALA A 62 1.11 -12.26 8.22
N ASP A 63 0.51 -11.11 7.90
CA ASP A 63 -0.22 -10.89 6.64
C ASP A 63 0.71 -10.93 5.42
N LEU A 64 1.91 -10.34 5.55
CA LEU A 64 2.94 -10.40 4.52
C LEU A 64 3.40 -11.84 4.29
N ASP A 65 3.69 -12.60 5.35
CA ASP A 65 4.09 -14.01 5.27
C ASP A 65 3.04 -14.87 4.56
N ALA A 66 1.76 -14.66 4.88
CA ALA A 66 0.65 -15.33 4.20
C ALA A 66 0.55 -14.96 2.72
N SER A 67 0.97 -13.74 2.36
CA SER A 67 0.94 -13.20 0.99
C SER A 67 2.18 -13.58 0.15
N LEU A 68 3.29 -13.99 0.77
CA LEU A 68 4.55 -14.32 0.09
C LEU A 68 4.38 -15.29 -1.09
N PRO A 69 3.57 -16.37 -1.04
CA PRO A 69 3.40 -17.28 -2.16
C PRO A 69 2.88 -16.62 -3.45
N LEU A 70 2.20 -15.48 -3.35
CA LEU A 70 1.65 -14.74 -4.50
C LEU A 70 2.70 -13.94 -5.27
N VAL A 71 3.83 -13.63 -4.64
CA VAL A 71 4.85 -12.70 -5.16
C VAL A 71 6.28 -13.20 -5.00
N TRP A 72 6.46 -14.48 -4.66
CA TRP A 72 7.75 -15.08 -4.35
C TRP A 72 8.79 -14.84 -5.45
N GLY A 73 10.03 -14.52 -5.04
CA GLY A 73 11.14 -14.30 -5.97
C GLY A 73 11.09 -12.97 -6.73
N ARG A 74 10.11 -12.10 -6.46
CA ARG A 74 10.03 -10.75 -7.05
C ARG A 74 10.70 -9.72 -6.15
N THR A 75 11.57 -8.91 -6.72
CA THR A 75 12.21 -7.79 -6.00
C THR A 75 11.22 -6.65 -5.77
N VAL A 76 11.14 -6.14 -4.54
CA VAL A 76 10.41 -4.92 -4.23
C VAL A 76 11.26 -3.70 -4.63
N HIS A 77 10.73 -2.87 -5.52
CA HIS A 77 11.43 -1.71 -6.06
C HIS A 77 11.17 -0.42 -5.26
N SER A 78 10.00 -0.32 -4.62
CA SER A 78 9.63 0.84 -3.83
C SER A 78 8.67 0.44 -2.71
N ILE A 79 8.74 1.18 -1.61
CA ILE A 79 7.86 1.03 -0.45
C ILE A 79 7.23 2.39 -0.19
N PHE A 80 5.91 2.42 -0.12
CA PHE A 80 5.12 3.59 0.24
C PHE A 80 4.45 3.33 1.59
N ILE A 81 4.60 4.28 2.52
CA ILE A 81 3.96 4.20 3.83
C ILE A 81 2.97 5.36 3.92
N GLY A 82 1.71 5.05 4.19
CA GLY A 82 0.64 6.05 4.22
C GLY A 82 -0.56 5.61 5.05
N GLY A 83 -1.70 6.30 4.90
CA GLY A 83 -2.91 6.04 5.66
C GLY A 83 -3.27 7.23 6.53
N GLY A 84 -3.34 7.02 7.85
CA GLY A 84 -3.49 8.07 8.83
C GLY A 84 -2.22 8.93 8.96
N THR A 85 -1.47 8.75 10.04
CA THR A 85 -0.30 9.55 10.37
C THR A 85 0.89 8.62 10.64
N PRO A 86 1.66 8.24 9.60
CA PRO A 86 2.81 7.34 9.76
C PRO A 86 3.82 7.76 10.81
N SER A 87 4.00 9.07 11.02
CA SER A 87 4.89 9.62 12.04
C SER A 87 4.46 9.36 13.50
N LEU A 88 3.36 8.63 13.72
CA LEU A 88 2.96 8.14 15.03
C LEU A 88 3.69 6.87 15.46
N PHE A 89 4.29 6.15 14.51
CA PHE A 89 5.08 4.97 14.79
C PHE A 89 6.52 5.35 15.17
N SER A 90 7.16 4.49 15.94
CA SER A 90 8.55 4.64 16.34
C SER A 90 9.48 4.45 15.12
N PRO A 91 10.61 5.18 15.03
CA PRO A 91 11.59 5.03 13.95
C PRO A 91 12.34 3.70 13.94
#